data_AF-A0AAJ0CR71-F1
#
_entry.id   AF-A0AAJ0CR71-F1
#
_cell.length_a   1.000
_cell.length_b   1.000
_cell.length_c   1.000
_cell.angle_alpha   90.00
_cell.angle_beta   90.00
_cell.angle_gamma   90.00
#
_symmetry.space_group_name_H-M   'P 1'
#
loop_
_entity.id
_entity.type
_entity.pdbx_description
1 polymer ?
#
loop_
_entity_poly.entity_id
_entity_poly.type
_entity_poly.pdbx_seq_one_letter_code
_entity_poly.pdbx_strand_id
1 'polypeptide(L)'
;MGLAFTDPVLTHLLPFLKFVNAFLSSRGLHHYLLTIRATTPTHEYDQPRWHTDDAFVADESFVARGNSQSAHRGSTVAVLGTDWKICTTLLGPQTLFVPAHRQSFARQKQRLVQAAARTDHVCPLIRCVGCASAADVVRKELGAFLAQCRPETPSPGQCAVFRVGRDSGAMHSEPCLSENLAGRIFINVIPGTQDELSVLMRRWGMEFPRDWYIRSHIA
;
A
#
# COMPACT_ATOMS: atom_id res chain seq x y z
N MET A 1 21.91 -8.49 9.65
CA MET A 1 22.61 -8.09 8.41
C MET A 1 21.64 -8.26 7.24
N GLY A 2 21.17 -7.16 6.65
CA GLY A 2 20.39 -7.23 5.41
C GLY A 2 21.34 -7.56 4.26
N LEU A 3 21.18 -8.74 3.66
CA LEU A 3 21.96 -9.15 2.49
C LEU A 3 21.70 -8.17 1.36
N ALA A 4 22.75 -7.68 0.69
CA ALA A 4 22.60 -7.10 -0.65
C ALA A 4 22.28 -8.24 -1.63
N PHE A 5 21.50 -7.97 -2.68
CA PHE A 5 21.31 -8.95 -3.75
C PHE A 5 22.67 -9.28 -4.37
N THR A 6 23.16 -10.50 -4.13
CA THR A 6 24.23 -11.10 -4.94
C THR A 6 23.65 -11.78 -6.17
N ASP A 7 22.38 -12.18 -6.11
CA ASP A 7 21.65 -12.86 -7.18
C ASP A 7 20.72 -11.89 -7.95
N PRO A 8 20.42 -12.16 -9.23
CA PRO A 8 19.49 -11.35 -10.00
C PRO A 8 18.11 -11.29 -9.34
N VAL A 9 17.50 -10.09 -9.30
CA VAL A 9 16.14 -9.87 -8.78
C VAL A 9 15.12 -10.84 -9.39
N LEU A 10 15.30 -11.20 -10.66
CA LEU A 10 14.44 -12.13 -11.39
C LEU A 10 14.34 -13.52 -10.72
N THR A 11 15.39 -13.99 -10.06
CA THR A 11 15.42 -15.28 -9.35
C THR A 11 14.35 -15.33 -8.26
N HIS A 12 14.03 -14.19 -7.65
CA HIS A 12 13.01 -14.08 -6.60
C HIS A 12 11.67 -13.56 -7.12
N LEU A 13 11.69 -12.68 -8.12
CA LEU A 13 10.48 -12.10 -8.70
C LEU A 13 9.67 -13.15 -9.47
N LEU A 14 10.30 -14.01 -10.27
CA LEU A 14 9.58 -14.98 -11.10
C LEU A 14 8.80 -16.02 -10.28
N PRO A 15 9.36 -16.64 -9.23
CA PRO A 15 8.58 -17.51 -8.34
C PRO A 15 7.40 -16.79 -7.69
N PHE A 16 7.58 -15.54 -7.25
CA PHE A 16 6.51 -14.74 -6.68
C PHE A 16 5.39 -14.48 -7.70
N LEU A 17 5.72 -14.08 -8.93
CA LEU A 17 4.73 -13.85 -9.98
C LEU A 17 4.00 -15.14 -10.39
N LYS A 18 4.69 -16.29 -10.42
CA LYS A 18 4.05 -17.60 -10.62
C LYS A 18 3.02 -17.89 -9.54
N PHE A 19 3.37 -17.66 -8.28
CA PHE A 19 2.44 -17.79 -7.15
C PHE A 19 1.25 -16.84 -7.29
N VAL A 20 1.48 -15.55 -7.55
CA VAL A 20 0.43 -14.54 -7.72
C VAL A 20 -0.53 -14.93 -8.84
N ASN A 21 -0.01 -15.31 -10.01
CA ASN A 21 -0.82 -15.71 -11.15
C ASN A 21 -1.73 -16.90 -10.80
N ALA A 22 -1.18 -17.94 -10.16
CA ALA A 22 -1.96 -19.10 -9.73
C ALA A 22 -3.01 -18.73 -8.67
N PHE A 23 -2.62 -17.93 -7.69
CA PHE A 23 -3.49 -17.48 -6.61
C PHE A 23 -4.67 -16.63 -7.12
N LEU A 24 -4.42 -15.70 -8.05
CA LEU A 24 -5.46 -14.87 -8.65
C LEU A 24 -6.35 -15.64 -9.62
N SER A 25 -5.76 -16.50 -10.47
CA SER A 25 -6.53 -17.32 -11.41
C SER A 25 -7.49 -18.26 -10.68
N SER A 26 -7.09 -18.83 -9.54
CA SER A 26 -7.97 -19.66 -8.71
C SER A 26 -9.18 -18.90 -8.12
N ARG A 27 -9.19 -17.57 -8.22
CA ARG A 27 -10.26 -16.67 -7.77
C ARG A 27 -10.99 -15.97 -8.93
N GLY A 28 -10.76 -16.42 -10.17
CA GLY A 28 -11.38 -15.83 -11.36
C GLY A 28 -10.83 -14.43 -11.72
N LEU A 29 -9.66 -14.07 -11.20
CA LEU A 29 -9.01 -12.80 -11.47
C LEU A 29 -7.84 -13.03 -12.42
N HIS A 30 -7.93 -12.43 -13.61
CA HIS A 30 -6.96 -12.62 -14.69
C HIS A 30 -6.08 -11.40 -14.95
N HIS A 31 -6.32 -10.30 -14.24
CA HIS A 31 -5.57 -9.06 -14.36
C HIS A 31 -5.14 -8.54 -12.99
N TYR A 32 -4.01 -7.85 -12.97
CA TYR A 32 -3.53 -7.10 -11.81
C TYR A 32 -2.62 -5.98 -12.24
N LEU A 33 -2.55 -4.93 -11.42
CA LEU A 33 -1.50 -3.93 -11.51
C LEU A 33 -0.33 -4.33 -10.61
N LEU A 34 0.85 -4.50 -11.20
CA LEU A 34 2.11 -4.72 -10.47
C LEU A 34 2.85 -3.39 -10.30
N THR A 35 3.30 -3.10 -9.08
CA THR A 35 4.24 -2.02 -8.79
C THR A 35 5.49 -2.59 -8.14
N ILE A 36 6.66 -2.20 -8.67
CA ILE A 36 7.97 -2.51 -8.08
C ILE A 36 8.57 -1.18 -7.62
N ARG A 37 8.90 -1.08 -6.32
CA ARG A 37 9.58 0.08 -5.74
C ARG A 37 10.97 -0.35 -5.25
N ALA A 38 12.00 0.20 -5.88
CA ALA A 38 13.38 0.11 -5.41
C ALA A 38 13.71 1.39 -4.63
N THR A 39 14.31 1.24 -3.45
CA THR A 39 14.64 2.37 -2.57
C THR A 39 16.04 2.17 -2.02
N THR A 40 16.91 3.17 -2.19
CA THR A 40 18.23 3.20 -1.56
C THR A 40 18.10 3.46 -0.05
N PRO A 41 19.10 3.14 0.76
CA PRO A 41 19.11 3.52 2.16
C PRO A 41 18.82 5.02 2.32
N THR A 42 17.92 5.37 3.23
CA THR A 42 17.48 6.77 3.42
C THR A 42 16.87 6.98 4.80
N HIS A 43 17.09 8.17 5.35
CA HIS A 43 16.51 8.62 6.62
C HIS A 43 15.02 9.01 6.52
N GLU A 44 14.47 9.05 5.31
CA GLU A 44 13.06 9.41 5.08
C GLU A 44 12.08 8.51 5.88
N TYR A 45 12.48 7.27 6.16
CA TYR A 45 11.65 6.25 6.81
C TYR A 45 12.08 5.90 8.23
N ASP A 46 12.95 6.71 8.86
CA ASP A 46 13.39 6.46 10.25
C ASP A 46 12.22 6.53 11.24
N GLN A 47 11.24 7.37 10.94
CA GLN A 47 9.98 7.42 11.66
C GLN A 47 8.94 6.53 10.98
N PRO A 48 8.27 5.63 11.73
CA PRO A 48 7.18 4.81 11.19
C PRO A 48 6.09 5.67 10.54
N ARG A 49 5.70 5.29 9.33
CA ARG A 49 4.66 5.95 8.53
C ARG A 49 3.42 5.09 8.53
N TRP A 50 2.84 4.90 9.71
CA TRP A 50 1.61 4.12 9.87
C TRP A 50 0.46 4.72 9.04
N HIS A 51 -0.08 3.93 8.13
CA HIS A 51 -1.18 4.34 7.26
C HIS A 51 -2.05 3.15 6.87
N THR A 52 -3.20 3.47 6.28
CA THR A 52 -4.07 2.55 5.55
C THR A 52 -4.16 3.04 4.12
N ASP A 53 -4.09 2.14 3.14
CA ASP A 53 -4.39 2.55 1.78
C ASP A 53 -5.89 2.87 1.62
N ASP A 54 -6.18 3.83 0.76
CA ASP A 54 -7.54 4.08 0.30
C ASP A 54 -8.03 2.92 -0.58
N ALA A 55 -9.35 2.86 -0.77
CA ALA A 55 -9.93 1.92 -1.71
C ALA A 55 -9.45 2.25 -3.13
N PHE A 56 -9.17 1.21 -3.91
CA PHE A 56 -8.70 1.40 -5.29
C PHE A 56 -9.88 1.61 -6.24
N VAL A 57 -10.97 0.89 -5.99
CA VAL A 57 -12.12 0.81 -6.90
C VAL A 57 -13.31 1.62 -6.38
N ALA A 58 -13.39 1.89 -5.07
CA ALA A 58 -14.54 2.59 -4.51
C ALA A 58 -14.55 4.10 -4.84
N ASP A 59 -15.59 4.45 -5.60
CA ASP A 59 -16.27 5.73 -5.81
C ASP A 59 -15.59 6.81 -6.70
N GLU A 60 -16.09 6.88 -7.94
CA GLU A 60 -15.87 7.95 -8.94
C GLU A 60 -16.34 9.35 -8.45
N SER A 61 -16.94 9.44 -7.26
CA SER A 61 -17.40 10.71 -6.69
C SER A 61 -16.29 11.64 -6.17
N PHE A 62 -15.03 11.18 -6.12
CA PHE A 62 -13.92 11.96 -5.53
C PHE A 62 -13.15 12.88 -6.50
N VAL A 63 -13.50 12.93 -7.79
CA VAL A 63 -12.72 13.68 -8.80
C VAL A 63 -13.00 15.19 -8.78
N ALA A 64 -13.86 15.70 -7.88
CA ALA A 64 -14.11 17.13 -7.75
C ALA A 64 -13.87 17.66 -6.34
N ARG A 65 -12.68 18.24 -6.15
CA ARG A 65 -12.37 19.38 -5.26
C ARG A 65 -12.26 19.10 -3.77
N GLY A 66 -11.31 19.82 -3.15
CA GLY A 66 -11.09 19.80 -1.71
C GLY A 66 -12.33 20.19 -0.90
N ASN A 67 -12.32 19.82 0.37
CA ASN A 67 -13.32 20.13 1.39
C ASN A 67 -14.78 19.82 1.00
N SER A 68 -15.35 18.78 1.58
CA SER A 68 -16.45 18.91 2.57
C SER A 68 -17.09 17.56 2.90
N GLN A 69 -17.71 17.57 4.07
CA GLN A 69 -18.58 16.58 4.66
C GLN A 69 -19.66 15.97 3.74
N SER A 70 -20.22 14.86 4.24
CA SER A 70 -21.53 14.26 3.92
C SER A 70 -21.51 13.27 2.74
N ALA A 71 -22.18 12.13 2.72
CA ALA A 71 -23.20 11.56 3.59
C ALA A 71 -23.10 10.02 3.51
N HIS A 72 -23.52 9.33 4.57
CA HIS A 72 -23.91 7.94 4.48
C HIS A 72 -24.95 7.74 3.38
N ARG A 73 -24.60 6.98 2.34
CA ARG A 73 -25.57 6.18 1.60
C ARG A 73 -25.01 4.78 1.43
N GLY A 74 -25.62 3.84 2.15
CA GLY A 74 -25.36 2.43 2.00
C GLY A 74 -25.69 2.00 0.59
N SER A 75 -24.68 1.50 -0.12
CA SER A 75 -24.89 0.62 -1.26
C SER A 75 -24.74 -0.81 -0.75
N THR A 76 -25.88 -1.43 -0.48
CA THR A 76 -26.04 -2.86 -0.15
C THR A 76 -25.91 -3.71 -1.41
N VAL A 77 -24.76 -3.67 -2.06
CA VAL A 77 -24.35 -4.70 -3.02
C VAL A 77 -22.98 -5.19 -2.61
N ALA A 78 -22.96 -6.26 -1.83
CA ALA A 78 -21.76 -7.02 -1.51
C ALA A 78 -21.28 -7.77 -2.76
N VAL A 79 -20.73 -7.04 -3.74
CA VAL A 79 -19.64 -7.63 -4.51
C VAL A 79 -18.50 -7.73 -3.52
N LEU A 80 -17.98 -8.94 -3.29
CA LEU A 80 -16.71 -9.13 -2.58
C LEU A 80 -15.61 -8.45 -3.42
N GLY A 81 -15.51 -7.12 -3.30
CA GLY A 81 -14.73 -6.28 -4.20
C GLY A 81 -13.24 -6.59 -4.15
N THR A 82 -12.54 -6.17 -5.19
CA THR A 82 -11.08 -6.32 -5.38
C THR A 82 -10.25 -5.28 -4.61
N ASP A 83 -10.87 -4.61 -3.61
CA ASP A 83 -10.21 -3.72 -2.64
C ASP A 83 -9.36 -4.49 -1.61
N TRP A 84 -8.34 -5.17 -2.13
CA TRP A 84 -7.29 -5.83 -1.39
C TRP A 84 -6.01 -5.83 -2.24
N LYS A 85 -4.87 -6.04 -1.61
CA LYS A 85 -3.59 -6.14 -2.33
C LYS A 85 -2.73 -7.27 -1.77
N ILE A 86 -1.80 -7.73 -2.59
CA ILE A 86 -0.72 -8.64 -2.19
C ILE A 86 0.56 -7.84 -2.18
N CYS A 87 1.36 -7.92 -1.12
CA CYS A 87 2.67 -7.31 -1.11
C CYS A 87 3.74 -8.21 -0.52
N THR A 88 4.97 -8.05 -1.01
CA THR A 88 6.16 -8.70 -0.45
C THR A 88 7.37 -7.78 -0.60
N THR A 89 8.43 -8.07 0.14
CA THR A 89 9.74 -7.44 -0.06
C THR A 89 10.72 -8.51 -0.47
N LEU A 90 11.30 -8.37 -1.66
CA LEU A 90 12.27 -9.34 -2.18
C LEU A 90 13.68 -9.09 -1.61
N LEU A 91 13.98 -7.83 -1.28
CA LEU A 91 15.25 -7.41 -0.68
C LEU A 91 15.01 -6.35 0.38
N GLY A 92 15.75 -6.45 1.48
CA GLY A 92 15.70 -5.47 2.55
C GLY A 92 14.59 -5.78 3.57
N PRO A 93 14.28 -4.81 4.43
CA PRO A 93 13.37 -5.02 5.54
C PRO A 93 11.92 -5.09 5.06
N GLN A 94 11.12 -5.87 5.78
CA GLN A 94 9.74 -6.18 5.42
C GLN A 94 8.76 -5.09 5.87
N THR A 95 7.60 -4.99 5.19
CA THR A 95 6.50 -4.12 5.61
C THR A 95 6.00 -4.55 6.99
N LEU A 96 5.79 -3.57 7.86
CA LEU A 96 5.29 -3.75 9.22
C LEU A 96 3.77 -3.61 9.23
N PHE A 97 3.07 -4.52 9.91
CA PHE A 97 1.62 -4.51 10.05
C PHE A 97 1.23 -4.40 11.52
N VAL A 98 0.17 -3.65 11.79
CA VAL A 98 -0.49 -3.70 13.11
C VAL A 98 -1.14 -5.07 13.28
N PRO A 99 -0.99 -5.75 14.44
CA PRO A 99 -1.64 -7.04 14.69
C PRO A 99 -3.15 -6.99 14.48
N ALA A 100 -3.73 -8.09 13.97
CA ALA A 100 -5.14 -8.15 13.57
C ALA A 100 -6.12 -7.66 14.66
N HIS A 101 -5.88 -8.05 15.92
CA HIS A 101 -6.72 -7.66 17.07
C HIS A 101 -6.67 -6.16 17.42
N ARG A 102 -5.70 -5.40 16.88
CA ARG A 102 -5.55 -3.95 17.11
C ARG A 102 -5.91 -3.10 15.90
N GLN A 103 -6.19 -3.71 14.76
CA GLN A 103 -6.43 -3.01 13.50
C GLN A 103 -7.56 -1.98 13.58
N SER A 104 -8.70 -2.34 14.19
CA SER A 104 -9.84 -1.44 14.37
C SER A 104 -9.50 -0.21 15.23
N PHE A 105 -8.83 -0.43 16.36
CA PHE A 105 -8.38 0.63 17.26
C PHE A 105 -7.38 1.57 16.59
N ALA A 106 -6.43 1.00 15.84
CA ALA A 106 -5.43 1.77 15.12
C ALA A 106 -6.07 2.66 14.05
N ARG A 107 -7.00 2.13 13.25
CA ARG A 107 -7.80 2.91 12.29
C ARG A 107 -8.66 3.99 12.96
N GLN A 108 -9.24 3.71 14.12
CA GLN A 108 -9.97 4.72 14.88
C GLN A 108 -9.06 5.86 15.32
N LYS A 109 -7.88 5.56 15.87
CA LYS A 109 -6.89 6.58 16.27
C LYS A 109 -6.42 7.39 15.05
N GLN A 110 -6.12 6.76 13.92
CA GLN A 110 -5.76 7.45 12.68
C GLN A 110 -6.84 8.45 12.25
N ARG A 111 -8.12 8.04 12.24
CA ARG A 111 -9.23 8.96 11.90
C ARG A 111 -9.31 10.15 12.85
N LEU A 112 -9.19 9.92 14.16
CA LEU A 112 -9.22 10.98 15.17
C LEU A 112 -8.07 11.97 14.99
N VAL A 113 -6.84 11.46 14.79
CA VAL A 113 -5.66 12.30 14.63
C VAL A 113 -5.70 13.06 13.31
N GLN A 114 -6.12 12.43 12.21
CA GLN A 114 -6.31 13.10 10.92
C GLN A 114 -7.36 14.22 11.00
N ALA A 115 -8.46 13.98 11.73
CA ALA A 115 -9.49 14.99 11.94
C ALA A 115 -8.97 16.17 12.78
N ALA A 116 -8.18 15.90 13.82
CA ALA A 116 -7.61 16.92 14.68
C ALA A 116 -6.48 17.73 14.02
N ALA A 117 -5.68 17.08 13.15
CA ALA A 117 -4.59 17.73 12.42
C ALA A 117 -5.07 18.45 11.15
N ARG A 118 -6.37 18.39 10.83
CA ARG A 118 -6.93 19.02 9.64
C ARG A 118 -6.77 20.54 9.73
N THR A 119 -6.17 21.10 8.70
CA THR A 119 -6.00 22.54 8.53
C THR A 119 -7.05 23.06 7.56
N ASP A 120 -7.79 24.09 7.96
CA ASP A 120 -8.78 24.76 7.10
C ASP A 120 -8.06 25.60 6.06
N HIS A 121 -7.73 24.99 4.93
CA HIS A 121 -7.19 25.69 3.78
C HIS A 121 -7.50 24.97 2.47
N VAL A 122 -7.54 25.74 1.39
CA VAL A 122 -7.64 25.22 0.03
C VAL A 122 -6.21 24.94 -0.45
N CYS A 123 -5.82 23.67 -0.57
CA CYS A 123 -4.53 23.32 -1.20
C CYS A 123 -4.72 23.04 -2.69
N PRO A 124 -4.26 23.94 -3.58
CA PRO A 124 -4.17 23.65 -5.00
C PRO A 124 -2.96 22.77 -5.35
N LEU A 125 -2.06 22.51 -4.39
CA LEU A 125 -0.76 21.87 -4.64
C LEU A 125 -0.52 20.65 -3.75
N ILE A 126 0.09 19.62 -4.35
CA ILE A 126 0.49 18.35 -3.73
C ILE A 126 1.53 18.55 -2.59
N ARG A 127 2.26 19.68 -2.58
CA ARG A 127 3.32 20.01 -1.60
C ARG A 127 2.99 21.20 -0.72
N CYS A 128 1.72 21.33 -0.36
CA CYS A 128 1.23 22.36 0.56
C CYS A 128 1.92 22.21 1.93
N VAL A 129 2.59 23.26 2.43
CA VAL A 129 3.30 23.21 3.73
C VAL A 129 2.33 22.84 4.86
N GLY A 130 1.10 23.38 4.84
CA GLY A 130 0.06 23.03 5.81
C GLY A 130 -0.32 21.54 5.80
N CYS A 131 -0.49 20.93 4.62
CA CYS A 131 -0.73 19.49 4.51
C CYS A 131 0.48 18.65 4.91
N ALA A 132 1.70 19.11 4.61
CA ALA A 132 2.92 18.43 5.02
C ALA A 132 3.04 18.41 6.55
N SER A 133 2.86 19.56 7.20
CA SER A 133 2.87 19.66 8.67
C SER A 133 1.75 18.84 9.31
N ALA A 134 0.53 18.85 8.75
CA ALA A 134 -0.56 18.01 9.22
C ALA A 134 -0.22 16.51 9.11
N ALA A 135 0.38 16.09 7.99
CA ALA A 135 0.82 14.71 7.80
C ALA A 135 1.91 14.32 8.81
N ASP A 136 2.84 15.23 9.13
CA ASP A 136 3.89 14.98 10.13
C ASP A 136 3.33 14.87 11.55
N VAL A 137 2.33 15.68 11.92
CA VAL A 137 1.59 15.53 13.19
C VAL A 137 0.93 14.16 13.25
N VAL A 138 0.26 13.73 12.17
CA VAL A 138 -0.39 12.42 12.09
C VAL A 138 0.63 11.29 12.27
N ARG A 139 1.76 11.36 11.56
CA ARG A 139 2.85 10.36 11.67
C ARG A 139 3.39 10.26 13.09
N LYS A 140 3.68 11.40 13.72
CA LYS A 140 4.23 11.45 15.08
C LYS A 140 3.26 10.84 16.11
N GLU A 141 2.00 11.26 16.07
CA GLU A 141 0.95 10.77 16.98
C GLU A 141 0.68 9.28 16.82
N LEU A 142 0.61 8.79 15.58
CA LEU A 142 0.44 7.36 15.32
C LEU A 142 1.67 6.56 15.71
N GLY A 143 2.87 7.07 15.42
CA GLY A 143 4.14 6.48 15.84
C GLY A 143 4.19 6.29 17.35
N ALA A 144 3.84 7.33 18.13
CA ALA A 144 3.79 7.26 19.59
C ALA A 144 2.72 6.27 20.09
N PHE A 145 1.50 6.33 19.53
CA PHE A 145 0.40 5.43 19.92
C PHE A 145 0.72 3.95 19.65
N LEU A 146 1.43 3.67 18.55
CA LEU A 146 1.77 2.32 18.12
C LEU A 146 3.18 1.89 18.54
N ALA A 147 3.93 2.71 19.29
CA ALA A 147 5.29 2.39 19.73
C ALA A 147 5.35 1.11 20.59
N GLN A 148 4.28 0.84 21.35
CA GLN A 148 4.15 -0.37 22.17
C GLN A 148 3.49 -1.54 21.40
N CYS A 149 3.05 -1.33 20.16
CA CYS A 149 2.62 -2.42 19.31
C CYS A 149 3.85 -3.19 18.86
N ARG A 150 3.87 -4.50 19.09
CA ARG A 150 4.78 -5.38 18.36
C ARG A 150 4.20 -5.60 16.96
N PRO A 151 4.81 -5.06 15.89
CA PRO A 151 4.29 -5.23 14.55
C PRO A 151 4.45 -6.68 14.07
N GLU A 152 3.52 -7.11 13.24
CA GLU A 152 3.61 -8.35 12.47
C GLU A 152 4.29 -8.07 11.14
N THR A 153 5.04 -9.05 10.64
CA THR A 153 5.72 -8.94 9.35
C THR A 153 5.72 -10.30 8.65
N PRO A 154 5.56 -10.35 7.31
CA PRO A 154 5.83 -11.57 6.55
C PRO A 154 7.26 -12.03 6.77
N SER A 155 7.46 -13.35 6.88
CA SER A 155 8.79 -13.94 6.88
C SER A 155 9.41 -13.89 5.47
N PRO A 156 10.74 -14.05 5.33
CA PRO A 156 11.36 -14.20 4.01
C PRO A 156 10.65 -15.28 3.17
N GLY A 157 10.37 -14.97 1.91
CA GLY A 157 9.62 -15.84 1.00
C GLY A 157 8.09 -15.82 1.15
N GLN A 158 7.56 -15.14 2.18
CA GLN A 158 6.12 -14.94 2.34
C GLN A 158 5.65 -13.60 1.74
N CYS A 159 4.35 -13.47 1.55
CA CYS A 159 3.69 -12.23 1.18
C CYS A 159 2.53 -11.94 2.14
N ALA A 160 2.17 -10.67 2.28
CA ALA A 160 0.95 -10.26 2.96
C ALA A 160 -0.17 -10.14 1.94
N VAL A 161 -1.36 -10.65 2.28
CA VAL A 161 -2.60 -10.43 1.55
C VAL A 161 -3.57 -9.72 2.49
N PHE A 162 -4.05 -8.54 2.12
CA PHE A 162 -4.85 -7.73 3.03
C PHE A 162 -5.81 -6.80 2.31
N ARG A 163 -6.92 -6.49 2.97
CA ARG A 163 -7.92 -5.51 2.52
C ARG A 163 -7.33 -4.10 2.56
N VAL A 164 -7.81 -3.26 1.66
CA VAL A 164 -7.58 -1.81 1.69
C VAL A 164 -8.88 -1.07 2.04
N GLY A 165 -8.83 0.26 2.04
CA GLY A 165 -9.96 1.12 2.32
C GLY A 165 -10.08 1.53 3.78
N ARG A 166 -10.86 2.58 4.02
CA ARG A 166 -10.92 3.28 5.30
C ARG A 166 -11.39 2.43 6.47
N ASP A 167 -12.33 1.51 6.24
CA ASP A 167 -13.01 0.77 7.32
C ASP A 167 -12.41 -0.63 7.55
N SER A 168 -11.91 -1.26 6.49
CA SER A 168 -11.36 -2.62 6.51
C SER A 168 -9.85 -2.70 6.27
N GLY A 169 -9.20 -1.59 5.90
CA GLY A 169 -7.80 -1.57 5.51
C GLY A 169 -6.86 -2.05 6.60
N ALA A 170 -5.85 -2.83 6.23
CA ALA A 170 -4.78 -3.14 7.17
C ALA A 170 -3.87 -1.92 7.36
N MET A 171 -3.76 -1.48 8.61
CA MET A 171 -2.79 -0.49 9.00
C MET A 171 -1.38 -1.09 8.96
N HIS A 172 -0.50 -0.42 8.22
CA HIS A 172 0.85 -0.86 7.97
C HIS A 172 1.81 0.32 7.86
N SER A 173 3.10 0.05 7.89
CA SER A 173 4.18 1.03 7.78
C SER A 173 5.33 0.44 7.00
N GLU A 174 6.03 1.27 6.24
CA GLU A 174 7.39 0.96 5.85
C GLU A 174 8.29 0.79 7.10
N PRO A 175 9.28 -0.10 7.05
CA PRO A 175 10.30 -0.22 8.09
C PRO A 175 11.33 0.92 8.01
N CYS A 176 12.14 1.08 9.06
CA CYS A 176 13.32 1.93 9.03
C CYS A 176 14.27 1.48 7.91
N LEU A 177 14.68 2.42 7.05
CA LEU A 177 15.52 2.14 5.87
C LEU A 177 16.95 2.69 5.98
N SER A 178 17.26 3.54 6.96
CA SER A 178 18.62 4.07 7.14
C SER A 178 19.58 3.06 7.75
N GLU A 179 19.06 2.14 8.58
CA GLU A 179 19.85 1.10 9.25
C GLU A 179 20.25 -0.07 8.32
N ASN A 180 19.69 -0.12 7.10
CA ASN A 180 19.95 -1.20 6.16
C ASN A 180 20.87 -0.74 5.03
N LEU A 181 22.02 -1.39 4.87
CA LEU A 181 23.03 -1.03 3.87
C LEU A 181 22.62 -1.38 2.43
N ALA A 182 21.70 -2.34 2.24
CA ALA A 182 21.37 -2.90 0.93
C ALA A 182 20.20 -2.21 0.20
N GLY A 183 19.51 -1.27 0.86
CA GLY A 183 18.25 -0.72 0.35
C GLY A 183 17.09 -1.70 0.43
N ARG A 184 16.06 -1.49 -0.40
CA ARG A 184 14.81 -2.26 -0.37
C ARG A 184 14.18 -2.43 -1.76
N ILE A 185 13.73 -3.64 -2.09
CA ILE A 185 12.88 -3.91 -3.27
C ILE A 185 11.52 -4.44 -2.80
N PHE A 186 10.52 -3.56 -2.87
CA PHE A 186 9.15 -3.84 -2.49
C PHE A 186 8.28 -4.10 -3.73
N ILE A 187 7.41 -5.10 -3.63
CA ILE A 187 6.48 -5.50 -4.67
C ILE A 187 5.06 -5.36 -4.15
N ASN A 188 4.20 -4.74 -4.94
CA ASN A 188 2.78 -4.58 -4.68
C ASN A 188 1.97 -5.07 -5.89
N VAL A 189 0.93 -5.85 -5.63
CA VAL A 189 0.00 -6.40 -6.63
C VAL A 189 -1.41 -6.01 -6.23
N ILE A 190 -2.07 -5.25 -7.09
CA ILE A 190 -3.48 -4.88 -6.96
C ILE A 190 -4.27 -5.69 -7.98
N PRO A 191 -4.99 -6.74 -7.57
CA PRO A 191 -5.86 -7.48 -8.47
C PRO A 191 -7.10 -6.65 -8.84
N GLY A 192 -7.69 -6.95 -9.99
CA GLY A 192 -8.92 -6.29 -10.43
C GLY A 192 -9.46 -6.90 -11.71
N THR A 193 -10.71 -6.59 -12.03
CA THR A 193 -11.23 -6.79 -13.38
C THR A 193 -10.57 -5.81 -14.36
N GLN A 194 -10.72 -6.05 -15.66
CA GLN A 194 -10.25 -5.13 -16.68
C GLN A 194 -10.82 -3.71 -16.48
N ASP A 195 -12.11 -3.58 -16.18
CA ASP A 195 -12.76 -2.28 -16.01
C ASP A 195 -12.22 -1.53 -14.78
N GLU A 196 -12.11 -2.24 -13.65
CA GLU A 196 -11.58 -1.69 -12.40
C GLU A 196 -10.15 -1.17 -12.58
N LEU A 197 -9.28 -1.97 -13.22
CA LEU A 197 -7.89 -1.59 -13.44
C LEU A 197 -7.75 -0.50 -14.50
N SER A 198 -8.62 -0.47 -15.51
CA SER A 198 -8.63 0.61 -16.51
C SER A 198 -8.94 1.96 -15.86
N VAL A 199 -9.92 2.01 -14.96
CA VAL A 199 -10.26 3.21 -14.20
C VAL A 199 -9.11 3.61 -13.27
N LEU A 200 -8.58 2.65 -12.50
CA LEU A 200 -7.49 2.88 -11.56
C LEU A 200 -6.23 3.42 -12.27
N MET A 201 -5.84 2.82 -13.39
CA MET A 201 -4.66 3.23 -14.16
C MET A 201 -4.85 4.63 -14.75
N ARG A 202 -6.05 4.96 -15.25
CA ARG A 202 -6.36 6.29 -15.79
C ARG A 202 -6.24 7.38 -14.73
N ARG A 203 -6.63 7.11 -13.47
CA ARG A 203 -6.41 8.04 -12.34
C ARG A 203 -4.94 8.40 -12.13
N TRP A 204 -4.03 7.54 -12.56
CA TRP A 204 -2.58 7.76 -12.50
C TRP A 204 -1.97 8.16 -13.86
N GLY A 205 -2.80 8.55 -14.83
CA GLY A 205 -2.33 8.96 -16.17
C GLY A 205 -1.74 7.81 -17.00
N MET A 206 -2.17 6.57 -16.74
CA MET A 206 -1.75 5.37 -17.46
C MET A 206 -2.93 4.76 -18.24
N GLU A 207 -2.61 3.95 -19.25
CA GLU A 207 -3.59 3.21 -20.06
C GLU A 207 -3.51 1.71 -19.78
N PHE A 208 -4.66 1.04 -19.76
CA PHE A 208 -4.76 -0.40 -19.68
C PHE A 208 -4.94 -0.99 -21.10
N PRO A 209 -4.27 -2.12 -21.43
CA PRO A 209 -3.28 -2.79 -20.61
C PRO A 209 -1.89 -2.14 -20.71
N ARG A 210 -1.11 -2.23 -19.63
CA ARG A 210 0.32 -1.87 -19.65
C ARG A 210 1.13 -3.14 -19.47
N ASP A 211 1.19 -3.90 -20.55
CA ASP A 211 1.77 -5.23 -20.54
C ASP A 211 3.26 -5.21 -20.87
N TRP A 212 3.97 -6.14 -20.23
CA TRP A 212 5.37 -6.44 -20.50
C TRP A 212 5.53 -7.95 -20.38
N TYR A 213 6.41 -8.52 -21.20
CA TYR A 213 6.72 -9.94 -21.19
C TYR A 213 8.22 -10.12 -20.98
N ILE A 214 8.60 -11.09 -20.14
CA ILE A 214 9.98 -11.54 -20.05
C ILE A 214 10.14 -12.63 -21.10
N ARG A 215 11.04 -12.41 -22.07
CA ARG A 215 11.45 -13.49 -22.97
C ARG A 215 12.10 -14.58 -22.12
N SER A 216 11.60 -15.81 -22.21
CA SER A 216 12.32 -16.95 -21.68
C SER A 216 13.63 -17.06 -22.46
N HIS A 217 14.74 -16.69 -21.85
CA HIS A 217 16.03 -17.20 -22.29
C HIS A 217 16.03 -18.68 -21.89
N ILE A 218 15.56 -19.53 -22.80
CA ILE A 218 15.89 -20.95 -22.77
C ILE A 218 17.37 -21.00 -23.13
N ALA A 219 18.20 -21.31 -22.15
CA ALA A 219 19.54 -21.85 -22.30
C ALA A 219 19.66 -23.01 -21.31
#